data_AF-A0A6I5ZTR2-F1
#
_entry.id   AF-A0A6I5ZTR2-F1
#
_cell.length_a   1.000
_cell.length_b   1.000
_cell.length_c   1.000
_cell.angle_alpha   90.00
_cell.angle_beta   90.00
_cell.angle_gamma   90.00
#
_symmetry.space_group_name_H-M   'P 1'
#
loop_
_entity.id
_entity.type
_entity.pdbx_description
1 polymer ?
#
loop_
_entity_poly.entity_id
_entity_poly.type
_entity_poly.pdbx_seq_one_letter_code
_entity_poly.pdbx_strand_id
1 'polypeptide(L)' 'MEKGMAMGTVLAFMMSVTALSLPEMIILRKVLKPKLIAIFVGIIAVAIMMVGYLFNAII' A
#
# COMPACT_ATOMS: atom_id res chain seq x y z
N MET A 1 -20.57 -8.67 18.08
CA MET A 1 -19.21 -9.24 18.07
C MET A 1 -18.85 -9.43 16.61
N GLU A 2 -17.93 -8.73 15.97
CA GLU A 2 -16.96 -7.72 16.35
C GLU A 2 -17.07 -6.63 15.27
N LYS A 3 -17.10 -5.34 15.63
CA LYS A 3 -16.59 -4.32 14.70
C LYS A 3 -15.06 -4.46 14.66
N GLY A 4 -14.61 -5.65 14.25
CA GLY A 4 -13.22 -5.86 13.87
C GLY A 4 -12.91 -4.78 12.86
N MET A 5 -11.70 -4.22 12.95
CA MET A 5 -11.17 -3.16 12.09
C MET A 5 -11.84 -3.17 10.71
N ALA A 6 -12.34 -2.02 10.26
CA ALA A 6 -12.99 -1.85 8.96
C ALA A 6 -12.32 -2.72 7.88
N MET A 7 -13.09 -3.56 7.18
CA MET A 7 -12.51 -4.52 6.22
C MET A 7 -11.61 -3.83 5.19
N GLY A 8 -12.02 -2.64 4.71
CA GLY A 8 -11.20 -1.83 3.81
C GLY A 8 -9.83 -1.44 4.39
N THR A 9 -9.77 -1.16 5.70
CA THR A 9 -8.52 -0.85 6.41
C THR A 9 -7.63 -2.09 6.55
N VAL A 10 -8.20 -3.26 6.83
CA VAL A 10 -7.45 -4.53 6.90
C VAL A 10 -6.86 -4.88 5.53
N LEU A 11 -7.66 -4.74 4.47
CA LEU A 11 -7.21 -4.98 3.08
C LEU A 11 -6.11 -3.99 2.67
N ALA A 12 -6.29 -2.70 2.96
CA ALA A 12 -5.27 -1.69 2.70
C ALA A 12 -3.95 -2.00 3.43
N PHE A 13 -4.02 -2.49 4.66
CA PHE A 13 -2.84 -2.90 5.42
C PHE A 13 -2.13 -4.08 4.77
N MET A 14 -2.86 -5.13 4.38
CA MET A 14 -2.28 -6.30 3.69
C MET A 14 -1.62 -5.90 2.36
N MET A 15 -2.26 -5.02 1.59
CA MET A 15 -1.69 -4.48 0.35
C MET A 15 -0.41 -3.69 0.59
N SER A 16 -0.36 -2.86 1.64
CA SER A 16 0.85 -2.11 2.01
C SER A 16 2.02 -3.02 2.37
N VAL A 17 1.78 -4.09 3.12
CA VAL A 17 2.83 -5.05 3.50
C VAL A 17 3.37 -5.78 2.27
N THR A 18 2.50 -6.10 1.31
CA THR A 18 2.88 -6.82 0.10
C THR A 18 3.60 -5.92 -0.90
N ALA A 19 3.11 -4.69 -1.12
CA ALA A 19 3.63 -3.79 -2.16
C ALA A 19 4.86 -2.98 -1.75
N LEU A 20 5.11 -2.85 -0.44
CA LEU A 20 6.20 -2.05 0.12
C LEU A 20 7.18 -2.90 0.93
N SER A 21 7.43 -4.13 0.47
CA SER A 21 8.33 -5.04 1.19
C SER A 21 9.81 -4.60 1.06
N LEU A 22 10.58 -4.78 2.14
CA LEU A 22 12.03 -4.49 2.15
C LEU A 22 12.81 -5.14 0.98
N PRO A 23 12.66 -6.44 0.67
CA PRO A 23 13.42 -7.05 -0.42
C PRO A 23 13.10 -6.44 -1.79
N GLU A 24 11.84 -6.10 -2.08
CA GLU A 24 11.46 -5.41 -3.31
C GLU A 24 12.11 -4.03 -3.41
N MET A 25 12.15 -3.27 -2.32
CA MET A 25 12.78 -1.96 -2.30
C MET A 25 14.30 -2.05 -2.55
N ILE A 26 14.95 -3.10 -2.05
CA ILE A 26 16.36 -3.39 -2.34
C ILE A 26 16.56 -3.73 -3.82
N ILE A 27 15.68 -4.54 -4.40
CA ILE A 27 15.72 -4.91 -5.83
C ILE A 27 15.47 -3.66 -6.70
N LEU A 28 14.44 -2.87 -6.41
CA LEU A 28 14.12 -1.64 -7.13
C LEU A 28 15.26 -0.62 -7.05
N ARG A 29 15.97 -0.53 -5.92
CA ARG A 29 17.15 0.34 -5.81
C ARG A 29 18.33 -0.07 -6.70
N LYS A 30 18.40 -1.33 -7.13
CA LYS A 30 19.42 -1.78 -8.08
C LYS A 30 19.12 -1.36 -9.53
N VAL A 31 17.86 -1.10 -9.87
CA VAL A 31 17.40 -0.81 -11.24
C VAL A 31 16.83 0.61 -11.43
N LEU A 32 16.37 1.26 -10.36
CA LEU A 32 15.76 2.59 -10.36
C LEU A 32 16.59 3.60 -9.57
N LYS A 33 16.58 4.85 -10.05
CA LYS A 33 17.13 6.00 -9.29
C LYS A 33 16.32 6.21 -8.01
N PRO A 34 16.93 6.63 -6.89
CA PRO A 34 16.22 6.85 -5.63
C PRO A 34 15.04 7.84 -5.74
N LYS A 35 15.13 8.82 -6.67
CA LYS A 35 14.02 9.72 -6.99
C LYS A 35 12.77 8.99 -7.54
N LEU A 36 12.97 7.97 -8.38
CA LEU A 36 11.88 7.19 -8.96
C LEU A 36 11.23 6.26 -7.93
N ILE A 37 12.02 5.77 -6.98
CA ILE A 37 11.52 4.95 -5.86
C ILE A 37 10.60 5.77 -4.97
N ALA A 38 10.94 7.03 -4.69
CA ALA A 38 10.08 7.92 -3.93
C ALA A 38 8.73 8.15 -4.63
N ILE A 39 8.74 8.33 -5.95
CA ILE A 39 7.51 8.47 -6.75
C ILE A 39 6.70 7.17 -6.73
N PHE A 40 7.34 6.02 -6.91
CA PHE A 40 6.70 4.71 -6.85
C PHE A 40 5.97 4.48 -5.52
N VAL A 41 6.68 4.70 -4.40
CA VAL A 41 6.09 4.59 -3.06
C VAL A 41 4.93 5.55 -2.88
N GLY A 42 5.06 6.80 -3.36
CA GLY A 42 3.99 7.80 -3.31
C GLY A 42 2.73 7.34 -4.04
N ILE A 43 2.87 6.82 -5.27
CA ILE A 43 1.76 6.32 -6.07
C ILE A 43 1.08 5.14 -5.38
N ILE A 44 1.87 4.17 -4.89
CA ILE A 44 1.32 2.99 -4.20
C ILE A 44 0.59 3.37 -2.92
N ALA A 45 1.16 4.26 -2.10
CA ALA A 45 0.52 4.72 -0.88
C ALA A 45 -0.82 5.40 -1.15
N VAL A 46 -0.90 6.26 -2.18
CA VAL A 46 -2.14 6.92 -2.59
C VAL A 46 -3.17 5.92 -3.12
N ALA A 47 -2.74 4.95 -3.93
CA ALA A 47 -3.62 3.89 -4.42
C ALA A 47 -4.20 3.04 -3.28
N ILE A 48 -3.37 2.62 -2.32
CA ILE A 48 -3.81 1.86 -1.15
C ILE A 48 -4.81 2.64 -0.32
N MET A 49 -4.55 3.93 -0.05
CA MET A 49 -5.51 4.77 0.67
C MET A 49 -6.82 4.89 -0.07
N MET A 50 -6.80 5.20 -1.37
CA MET A 50 -8.03 5.32 -2.17
C MET A 50 -8.84 4.03 -2.16
N VAL A 51 -8.19 2.88 -2.37
CA VAL A 51 -8.86 1.57 -2.33
C VAL A 51 -9.41 1.28 -0.93
N GLY A 52 -8.62 1.50 0.13
CA GLY A 52 -9.07 1.30 1.51
C GLY A 52 -10.29 2.13 1.88
N TYR A 53 -10.30 3.41 1.50
CA TYR A 53 -11.46 4.29 1.70
C TYR A 53 -12.66 3.86 0.85
N LEU A 54 -12.43 3.48 -0.41
CA LEU A 54 -13.50 3.02 -1.29
C LEU A 54 -14.18 1.76 -0.73
N PHE A 55 -13.39 0.79 -0.27
CA PHE A 55 -13.91 -0.43 0.34
C PHE A 55 -14.63 -0.14 1.68
N ASN A 56 -14.11 0.76 2.51
CA ASN A 56 -14.77 1.17 3.75
C ASN A 56 -16.05 2.02 3.52
N ALA A 57 -16.18 2.67 2.38
CA ALA A 57 -17.37 3.44 2.03
C ALA A 57 -18.48 2.56 1.44
N ILE A 58 -18.12 1.44 0.81
CA ILE A 58 -19.07 0.52 0.15
C ILE A 58 -19.52 -0.61 1.08
N ILE A 59 -18.66 -1.09 1.97
CA ILE A 59 -18.87 -2.25 2.87
C ILE A 59 -19.04 -1.77 4.31
#